data_AF-A0A162F968-F1
#
_entry.id   AF-A0A162F968-F1
#
_cell.length_a   1.000
_cell.length_b   1.000
_cell.length_c   1.000
_cell.angle_alpha   90.00
_cell.angle_beta   90.00
_cell.angle_gamma   90.00
#
_symmetry.space_group_name_H-M   'P 1'
#
loop_
_entity.id
_entity.type
_entity.pdbx_description
1 polymer ?
#
loop_
_entity_poly.entity_id
_entity_poly.type
_entity_poly.pdbx_seq_one_letter_code
_entity_poly.pdbx_strand_id
1 'polypeptide(L)'
;MSGPPPSGSLAERPPLQTVTTKSEAPMSTPTTTGTGAPRVVRTRPRADGRINPTTEYSGLLSTVRDAGLLRRRTGFYYAMFGALLLALGGIVTGFVLLGDSWFQLLLAAALGIVLTQFAFLAHEASHRQVFESGKANDVAGRTLANLFVGISYSWWMTKHSRHHANPNVLGKDPDIERDVISFTSEDAARSRGLYAWLTRRQATPSSRSSYSRASTCTSTASAPSSAAARSTSGGWRSRCSSPASASTSP
;
A
#
# COMPACT_ATOMS: atom_id res chain seq x y z
N MET A 1 -44.07 -9.90 20.00
CA MET A 1 -43.95 -9.31 21.34
C MET A 1 -42.98 -8.15 21.24
N SER A 2 -43.52 -6.96 21.00
CA SER A 2 -42.76 -5.74 20.74
C SER A 2 -42.85 -4.85 21.98
N GLY A 3 -41.74 -4.66 22.68
CA GLY A 3 -41.67 -3.77 23.84
C GLY A 3 -41.67 -2.30 23.41
N PRO A 4 -42.16 -1.38 24.27
CA PRO A 4 -42.19 0.04 23.95
C PRO A 4 -40.77 0.66 24.04
N PRO A 5 -40.48 1.74 23.29
CA PRO A 5 -39.19 2.42 23.35
C PRO A 5 -39.03 3.22 24.66
N PRO A 6 -37.80 3.36 25.20
CA PRO A 6 -37.56 4.13 26.42
C PRO A 6 -37.74 5.63 26.20
N SER A 7 -38.43 6.27 27.15
CA SER A 7 -38.74 7.69 27.19
C SER A 7 -37.48 8.55 27.33
N GLY A 8 -37.36 9.57 26.47
CA GLY A 8 -36.27 10.52 26.48
C GLY A 8 -36.28 11.40 27.74
N SER A 9 -35.13 11.44 28.42
CA SER A 9 -34.83 12.42 29.47
C SER A 9 -34.48 13.74 28.79
N LEU A 10 -35.37 14.73 28.94
CA LEU A 10 -35.14 16.13 28.56
C LEU A 10 -33.95 16.68 29.36
N ALA A 11 -32.81 16.84 28.71
CA ALA A 11 -31.68 17.56 29.28
C ALA A 11 -32.04 19.05 29.40
N GLU A 12 -32.00 19.52 30.64
CA GLU A 12 -32.23 20.87 31.11
C GLU A 12 -31.32 21.87 30.37
N ARG A 13 -31.91 22.92 29.79
CA ARG A 13 -31.16 24.02 29.18
C ARG A 13 -30.55 24.89 30.28
N PRO A 14 -29.24 25.21 30.25
CA PRO A 14 -28.66 26.13 31.22
C PRO A 14 -29.24 27.55 31.06
N PRO A 15 -29.36 28.32 32.16
CA PRO A 15 -30.00 29.63 32.14
C PRO A 15 -29.17 30.67 31.39
N LEU A 16 -29.88 31.57 30.71
CA LEU A 16 -29.34 32.75 30.03
C LEU A 16 -28.56 33.62 31.03
N GLN A 17 -27.28 33.85 30.75
CA GLN A 17 -26.47 34.79 31.54
C GLN A 17 -26.95 36.22 31.28
N THR A 18 -27.34 36.89 32.35
CA THR A 18 -27.66 38.32 32.39
C THR A 18 -26.37 39.11 32.20
N VAL A 19 -26.26 39.86 31.10
CA VAL A 19 -25.15 40.78 30.89
C VAL A 19 -25.38 42.02 31.76
N THR A 20 -24.66 42.12 32.87
CA THR A 20 -24.57 43.34 33.68
C THR A 20 -23.84 44.41 32.87
N THR A 21 -24.55 45.49 32.52
CA THR A 21 -23.95 46.69 31.91
C THR A 21 -23.10 47.41 32.93
N LYS A 22 -21.78 47.44 32.71
CA LYS A 22 -20.85 48.26 33.48
C LYS A 22 -20.68 49.62 32.79
N SER A 23 -20.91 50.66 33.57
CA SER A 23 -20.84 52.10 33.26
C SER A 23 -19.61 52.52 32.43
N GLU A 24 -19.86 53.42 31.49
CA GLU A 24 -18.93 54.04 30.54
C GLU A 24 -17.75 54.75 31.21
N ALA A 25 -16.56 54.53 30.66
CA ALA A 25 -15.40 55.42 30.72
C ALA A 25 -15.07 55.88 29.28
N PRO A 26 -14.56 57.11 29.07
CA PRO A 26 -14.58 57.75 27.77
C PRO A 26 -13.65 57.07 26.74
N MET A 27 -14.24 56.88 25.56
CA MET A 27 -13.66 56.61 24.24
C MET A 27 -12.15 56.90 24.13
N SER A 28 -11.36 55.83 24.17
CA SER A 28 -10.08 55.80 23.46
C SER A 28 -10.34 55.13 22.12
N THR A 29 -10.20 55.91 21.06
CA THR A 29 -10.32 55.51 19.66
C THR A 29 -9.56 54.21 19.41
N PRO A 30 -10.19 53.11 18.96
CA PRO A 30 -9.42 52.02 18.40
C PRO A 30 -8.83 52.55 17.09
N THR A 31 -7.52 52.77 17.08
CA THR A 31 -6.77 52.93 15.84
C THR A 31 -7.01 51.66 15.02
N THR A 32 -7.88 51.77 14.02
CA THR A 32 -8.00 50.78 12.94
C THR A 32 -6.67 50.80 12.17
N THR A 33 -5.67 50.08 12.68
CA THR A 33 -4.48 49.75 11.91
C THR A 33 -4.87 48.69 10.91
N GLY A 34 -5.17 49.16 9.70
CA GLY A 34 -5.16 48.47 8.42
C GLY A 34 -5.45 46.98 8.44
N THR A 35 -6.61 46.60 7.87
CA THR A 35 -6.79 45.34 7.16
C THR A 35 -5.66 45.21 6.13
N GLY A 36 -4.55 44.60 6.55
CA GLY A 36 -3.46 44.27 5.66
C GLY A 36 -3.99 43.26 4.66
N ALA A 37 -4.01 43.63 3.38
CA ALA A 37 -4.30 42.72 2.29
C ALA A 37 -3.52 41.41 2.48
N PRO A 38 -4.09 40.23 2.16
CA PRO A 38 -3.44 38.96 2.39
C PRO A 38 -2.03 38.99 1.80
N ARG A 39 -1.02 38.87 2.66
CA ARG A 39 0.38 38.92 2.27
C ARG A 39 0.69 37.67 1.46
N VAL A 40 0.57 37.78 0.13
CA VAL A 40 0.98 36.73 -0.80
C VAL A 40 2.49 36.64 -0.77
N VAL A 41 3.01 35.66 -0.03
CA VAL A 41 4.43 35.32 -0.07
C VAL A 41 4.69 34.56 -1.36
N ARG A 42 5.24 35.24 -2.36
CA ARG A 42 5.73 34.57 -3.56
C ARG A 42 6.96 33.73 -3.19
N THR A 43 6.76 32.42 -3.10
CA THR A 43 7.87 31.47 -3.02
C THR A 43 8.62 31.49 -4.35
N ARG A 44 9.94 31.73 -4.32
CA ARG A 44 10.79 31.59 -5.51
C ARG A 44 11.13 30.11 -5.71
N PRO A 45 11.24 29.63 -6.96
CA PRO A 45 11.76 28.30 -7.22
C PRO A 45 13.12 28.12 -6.54
N ARG A 46 13.33 26.97 -5.90
CA ARG A 46 14.60 26.63 -5.26
C ARG A 46 15.67 26.50 -6.35
N ALA A 47 16.70 27.33 -6.30
CA ALA A 47 17.73 27.44 -7.34
C ALA A 47 18.91 26.45 -7.17
N ASP A 48 18.74 25.39 -6.36
CA ASP A 48 19.84 24.47 -6.00
C ASP A 48 20.09 23.36 -7.03
N GLY A 49 19.54 23.48 -8.24
CA GLY A 49 19.72 22.50 -9.32
C GLY A 49 19.16 21.11 -9.02
N ARG A 50 18.48 20.93 -7.89
CA ARG A 50 17.82 19.67 -7.54
C ARG A 50 16.54 19.55 -8.35
N ILE A 51 16.41 18.42 -9.04
CA ILE A 51 15.20 18.05 -9.78
C ILE A 51 14.00 18.13 -8.82
N ASN A 52 12.99 18.92 -9.18
CA ASN A 52 11.72 18.89 -8.47
C ASN A 52 10.92 17.67 -8.96
N PRO A 53 10.81 16.59 -8.17
CA PRO A 53 10.19 15.35 -8.63
C PRO A 53 8.72 15.53 -9.03
N THR A 54 8.02 16.49 -8.42
CA THR A 54 6.63 16.80 -8.77
C THR A 54 6.53 17.45 -10.15
N THR A 55 7.45 18.35 -10.50
CA THR A 55 7.48 19.02 -11.80
C THR A 55 7.84 18.05 -12.92
N GLU A 56 8.87 17.20 -12.72
CA GLU A 56 9.23 16.16 -13.70
C GLU A 56 8.09 15.15 -13.90
N TYR A 57 7.46 14.70 -12.81
CA TYR A 57 6.31 13.81 -12.89
C TYR A 57 5.18 14.44 -13.70
N SER A 58 4.88 15.72 -13.47
CA SER A 58 3.82 16.43 -14.21
C SER A 58 4.15 16.60 -15.69
N GLY A 59 5.42 16.86 -16.04
CA GLY A 59 5.88 16.94 -17.41
C GLY A 59 5.76 15.60 -18.13
N LEU A 60 6.27 14.52 -17.52
CA LEU A 60 6.14 13.17 -18.03
C LEU A 60 4.67 12.77 -18.21
N LEU A 61 3.82 13.05 -17.22
CA LEU A 61 2.41 12.74 -17.28
C LEU A 61 1.69 13.48 -18.42
N SER A 62 2.10 14.72 -18.74
CA SER A 62 1.61 15.43 -19.93
C SER A 62 2.00 14.68 -21.20
N THR A 63 3.28 14.37 -21.38
CA THR A 63 3.76 13.65 -22.57
C THR A 63 3.04 12.30 -22.76
N VAL A 64 2.82 11.54 -21.68
CA VAL A 64 2.11 10.26 -21.72
C VAL A 64 0.63 10.43 -22.07
N ARG A 65 -0.02 11.50 -21.59
CA ARG A 65 -1.41 11.85 -21.93
C ARG A 65 -1.53 12.28 -23.40
N ASP A 66 -0.63 13.13 -23.86
CA ASP A 66 -0.61 13.66 -25.23
C ASP A 66 -0.35 12.54 -26.26
N ALA A 67 0.47 11.56 -25.89
CA ALA A 67 0.67 10.33 -26.67
C ALA A 67 -0.56 9.39 -26.66
N GLY A 68 -1.60 9.70 -25.88
CA GLY A 68 -2.84 8.91 -25.82
C GLY A 68 -2.66 7.54 -25.16
N LEU A 69 -1.59 7.34 -24.39
CA LEU A 69 -1.27 6.06 -23.72
C LEU A 69 -2.17 5.76 -22.53
N LEU A 70 -2.87 6.77 -22.00
CA LEU A 70 -3.84 6.62 -20.90
C LEU A 70 -5.29 6.46 -21.38
N ARG A 71 -5.52 6.28 -22.69
CA ARG A 71 -6.87 6.02 -23.21
C ARG A 71 -7.38 4.68 -22.68
N ARG A 72 -8.64 4.67 -22.24
CA ARG A 72 -9.27 3.47 -21.69
C ARG A 72 -9.51 2.42 -22.77
N ARG A 73 -9.27 1.16 -22.42
CA ARG A 73 -9.47 -0.02 -23.27
C ARG A 73 -10.69 -0.82 -22.82
N THR A 74 -11.86 -0.18 -22.76
CA THR A 74 -13.11 -0.79 -22.28
C THR A 74 -13.48 -2.08 -23.03
N GLY A 75 -13.27 -2.11 -24.35
CA GLY A 75 -13.52 -3.31 -25.17
C GLY A 75 -12.73 -4.54 -24.73
N PHE A 76 -11.48 -4.37 -24.29
CA PHE A 76 -10.67 -5.45 -23.73
C PHE A 76 -11.31 -6.02 -22.47
N TYR A 77 -11.76 -5.15 -21.56
CA TYR A 77 -12.40 -5.57 -20.31
C TYR A 77 -13.75 -6.25 -20.53
N TYR A 78 -14.56 -5.80 -21.49
CA TYR A 78 -15.80 -6.49 -21.86
C TYR A 78 -15.52 -7.87 -22.46
N ALA A 79 -14.54 -7.99 -23.37
CA ALA A 79 -14.16 -9.27 -23.95
C ALA A 79 -13.63 -10.23 -22.88
N MET A 80 -12.80 -9.73 -21.96
CA MET A 80 -12.27 -10.51 -20.83
C MET A 80 -13.40 -10.97 -19.91
N PHE A 81 -14.32 -10.08 -19.53
CA PHE A 81 -15.48 -10.45 -18.70
C PHE A 81 -16.36 -11.51 -19.39
N GLY A 82 -16.64 -11.35 -20.68
CA GLY A 82 -17.38 -12.34 -21.46
C GLY A 82 -16.66 -13.69 -21.52
N ALA A 83 -15.36 -13.71 -21.75
CA ALA A 83 -14.56 -14.93 -21.75
C ALA A 83 -14.57 -15.63 -20.38
N LEU A 84 -14.51 -14.86 -19.28
CA LEU A 84 -14.59 -15.40 -17.93
C LEU A 84 -15.98 -15.98 -17.61
N LEU A 85 -17.06 -15.34 -18.06
CA LEU A 85 -18.41 -15.88 -17.92
C LEU A 85 -18.58 -17.18 -18.73
N LEU A 86 -18.07 -17.23 -19.96
CA LEU A 86 -18.09 -18.45 -20.77
C LEU A 86 -17.27 -19.58 -20.12
N ALA A 87 -16.08 -19.26 -19.59
CA ALA A 87 -15.25 -20.23 -18.87
C ALA A 87 -15.95 -20.74 -17.61
N LEU A 88 -16.57 -19.84 -16.82
CA LEU A 88 -17.33 -20.21 -15.64
C LEU A 88 -18.53 -21.10 -15.99
N GLY A 89 -19.28 -20.74 -17.04
CA GLY A 89 -20.39 -21.56 -17.56
C GLY A 89 -19.91 -22.93 -18.05
N GLY A 90 -18.77 -23.00 -18.73
CA GLY A 90 -18.13 -24.26 -19.14
C GLY A 90 -17.73 -25.13 -17.95
N ILE A 91 -17.18 -24.53 -16.88
CA ILE A 91 -16.85 -25.26 -15.65
C ILE A 91 -18.10 -25.80 -14.98
N VAL A 92 -19.17 -25.00 -14.85
CA VAL A 92 -20.45 -25.45 -14.27
C VAL A 92 -21.06 -26.58 -15.10
N THR A 93 -21.04 -26.44 -16.43
CA THR A 93 -21.53 -27.48 -17.34
C THR A 93 -20.70 -28.76 -17.20
N GLY A 94 -19.37 -28.65 -17.19
CA GLY A 94 -18.47 -29.76 -16.96
C GLY A 94 -18.72 -30.42 -15.61
N PHE A 95 -18.94 -29.63 -14.55
CA PHE A 95 -19.20 -30.14 -13.20
C PHE A 95 -20.46 -31.02 -13.18
N VAL A 96 -21.53 -30.59 -13.84
CA VAL A 96 -22.77 -31.37 -13.96
C VAL A 96 -22.57 -32.63 -14.81
N LEU A 97 -21.90 -32.52 -15.96
CA LEU A 97 -21.73 -33.64 -16.90
C LEU A 97 -20.76 -34.71 -16.39
N LEU A 98 -19.71 -34.33 -15.67
CA LEU A 98 -18.72 -35.27 -15.13
C LEU A 98 -19.25 -36.03 -13.90
N GLY A 99 -20.22 -35.49 -13.17
CA GLY A 99 -20.84 -36.15 -12.01
C GLY A 99 -19.83 -36.52 -10.91
N ASP A 100 -20.06 -37.65 -10.24
CA ASP A 100 -19.15 -38.16 -9.21
C ASP A 100 -17.90 -38.79 -9.85
N SER A 101 -16.88 -37.95 -10.07
CA SER A 101 -15.65 -38.32 -10.76
C SER A 101 -14.44 -37.58 -10.20
N TRP A 102 -13.29 -38.25 -10.17
CA TRP A 102 -12.01 -37.63 -9.80
C TRP A 102 -11.61 -36.47 -10.71
N PHE A 103 -12.14 -36.41 -11.95
CA PHE A 103 -11.90 -35.28 -12.85
C PHE A 103 -12.49 -33.96 -12.33
N GLN A 104 -13.38 -33.99 -11.32
CA GLN A 104 -13.84 -32.79 -10.63
C GLN A 104 -12.69 -31.98 -10.00
N LEU A 105 -11.58 -32.62 -9.64
CA LEU A 105 -10.39 -31.91 -9.14
C LEU A 105 -9.77 -30.99 -10.20
N LEU A 106 -9.82 -31.37 -11.47
CA LEU A 106 -9.34 -30.52 -12.56
C LEU A 106 -10.26 -29.31 -12.75
N LEU A 107 -11.58 -29.51 -12.65
CA LEU A 107 -12.55 -28.42 -12.69
C LEU A 107 -12.40 -27.48 -11.49
N ALA A 108 -12.13 -28.01 -10.29
CA ALA A 108 -11.84 -27.20 -9.11
C ALA A 108 -10.58 -26.32 -9.30
N ALA A 109 -9.52 -26.89 -9.89
CA ALA A 109 -8.32 -26.12 -10.22
C ALA A 109 -8.60 -25.04 -11.27
N ALA A 110 -9.33 -25.38 -12.33
CA ALA A 110 -9.74 -24.41 -13.36
C ALA A 110 -10.62 -23.29 -12.78
N LEU A 111 -11.55 -23.63 -11.87
CA LEU A 111 -12.37 -22.66 -11.16
C LEU A 111 -11.51 -21.69 -10.35
N GLY A 112 -10.50 -22.19 -9.62
CA GLY A 112 -9.56 -21.33 -8.90
C GLY A 112 -8.87 -20.30 -9.80
N ILE A 113 -8.46 -20.71 -11.01
CA ILE A 113 -7.87 -19.80 -12.00
C ILE A 113 -8.89 -18.75 -12.45
N VAL A 114 -10.10 -19.17 -12.83
CA VAL A 114 -11.16 -18.27 -13.32
C VAL A 114 -11.59 -17.26 -12.24
N LEU A 115 -11.76 -17.70 -11.00
CA LEU A 115 -12.09 -16.81 -9.88
C LEU A 115 -10.96 -15.81 -9.59
N THR A 116 -9.71 -16.22 -9.72
CA THR A 116 -8.55 -15.30 -9.61
C THR A 116 -8.59 -14.23 -10.71
N GLN A 117 -8.99 -14.58 -11.94
CA GLN A 117 -9.14 -13.59 -13.01
C GLN A 117 -10.30 -12.62 -12.75
N PHE A 118 -11.43 -13.09 -12.20
CA PHE A 118 -12.49 -12.21 -11.72
C PHE A 118 -11.98 -11.25 -10.62
N ALA A 119 -11.11 -11.73 -9.72
CA ALA A 119 -10.49 -10.89 -8.69
C ALA A 119 -9.58 -9.81 -9.29
N PHE A 120 -8.78 -10.13 -10.31
CA PHE A 120 -8.00 -9.12 -11.04
C PHE A 120 -8.90 -8.09 -11.74
N LEU A 121 -9.99 -8.52 -12.38
CA LEU A 121 -10.92 -7.58 -12.99
C LEU A 121 -11.57 -6.65 -11.95
N ALA A 122 -11.92 -7.17 -10.76
CA ALA A 122 -12.41 -6.36 -9.64
C ALA A 122 -11.35 -5.36 -9.15
N HIS A 123 -10.09 -5.78 -9.10
CA HIS A 123 -8.94 -4.94 -8.75
C HIS A 123 -8.76 -3.78 -9.74
N GLU A 124 -8.80 -4.05 -11.05
CA GLU A 124 -8.67 -2.99 -12.07
C GLU A 124 -9.84 -2.00 -12.03
N ALA A 125 -11.05 -2.47 -11.77
CA ALA A 125 -12.19 -1.60 -11.55
C ALA A 125 -11.95 -0.70 -10.32
N SER A 126 -11.42 -1.27 -9.23
CA SER A 126 -11.15 -0.53 -7.99
C SER A 126 -10.07 0.55 -8.13
N HIS A 127 -9.11 0.34 -9.03
CA HIS A 127 -8.14 1.35 -9.45
C HIS A 127 -8.68 2.36 -10.47
N ARG A 128 -9.97 2.25 -10.80
CA ARG A 128 -10.67 3.07 -11.78
C ARG A 128 -10.02 3.01 -13.15
N GLN A 129 -9.54 1.84 -13.57
CA GLN A 129 -8.92 1.63 -14.89
C GLN A 129 -9.93 1.17 -15.94
N VAL A 130 -11.05 0.55 -15.53
CA VAL A 130 -12.02 -0.03 -16.46
C VAL A 130 -12.88 1.06 -17.09
N PHE A 131 -13.69 1.77 -16.30
CA PHE A 131 -14.63 2.78 -16.79
C PHE A 131 -14.14 4.20 -16.55
N GLU A 132 -14.66 5.15 -17.32
CA GLU A 132 -14.43 6.58 -17.04
C GLU A 132 -15.13 7.04 -15.77
N SER A 133 -16.37 6.58 -15.55
CA SER A 133 -17.14 6.90 -14.36
C SER A 133 -16.61 6.16 -13.13
N GLY A 134 -16.26 6.91 -12.08
CA GLY A 134 -15.90 6.34 -10.78
C GLY A 134 -17.02 5.48 -10.19
N LYS A 135 -18.28 5.92 -10.29
CA LYS A 135 -19.43 5.15 -9.79
C LYS A 135 -19.60 3.82 -10.53
N ALA A 136 -19.40 3.80 -11.85
CA ALA A 136 -19.48 2.57 -12.63
C ALA A 136 -18.39 1.56 -12.21
N ASN A 137 -17.18 2.05 -11.97
CA ASN A 137 -16.10 1.24 -11.42
C ASN A 137 -16.42 0.71 -10.02
N ASP A 138 -16.95 1.56 -9.13
CA ASP A 138 -17.31 1.16 -7.76
C ASP A 138 -18.40 0.06 -7.77
N VAL A 139 -19.40 0.18 -8.66
CA VAL A 139 -20.43 -0.87 -8.85
C VAL A 139 -19.82 -2.16 -9.39
N ALA A 140 -19.01 -2.07 -10.45
CA ALA A 140 -18.37 -3.24 -11.03
C ALA A 140 -17.45 -3.95 -10.03
N GLY A 141 -16.61 -3.22 -9.30
CA GLY A 141 -15.73 -3.77 -8.27
C GLY A 141 -16.51 -4.47 -7.16
N ARG A 142 -17.61 -3.87 -6.68
CA ARG A 142 -18.48 -4.49 -5.67
C ARG A 142 -19.14 -5.77 -6.17
N THR A 143 -19.70 -5.74 -7.38
CA THR A 143 -20.33 -6.92 -7.97
C THR A 143 -19.32 -8.04 -8.16
N LEU A 144 -18.17 -7.76 -8.76
CA LEU A 144 -17.15 -8.77 -9.03
C LEU A 144 -16.56 -9.36 -7.74
N ALA A 145 -16.16 -8.52 -6.79
CA ALA A 145 -15.57 -8.97 -5.53
C ALA A 145 -16.57 -9.77 -4.68
N ASN A 146 -17.79 -9.26 -4.50
CA ASN A 146 -18.75 -9.90 -3.61
C ASN A 146 -19.42 -11.13 -4.25
N LEU A 147 -19.90 -11.02 -5.49
CA LEU A 147 -20.71 -12.07 -6.12
C LEU A 147 -19.85 -13.19 -6.71
N PHE A 148 -18.79 -12.85 -7.45
CA PHE A 148 -18.00 -13.85 -8.16
C PHE A 148 -16.87 -14.38 -7.29
N VAL A 149 -16.13 -13.50 -6.62
CA VAL A 149 -14.94 -13.89 -5.83
C VAL A 149 -15.31 -14.30 -4.40
N GLY A 150 -16.40 -13.78 -3.85
CA GLY A 150 -16.87 -14.10 -2.49
C GLY A 150 -16.11 -13.35 -1.39
N ILE A 151 -15.51 -12.20 -1.68
CA ILE A 151 -14.80 -11.36 -0.69
C ILE A 151 -15.52 -10.02 -0.51
N SER A 152 -15.48 -9.48 0.71
CA SER A 152 -16.05 -8.15 0.98
C SER A 152 -15.23 -7.05 0.30
N TYR A 153 -15.87 -6.37 -0.65
CA TYR A 153 -15.29 -5.23 -1.37
C TYR A 153 -14.77 -4.13 -0.43
N SER A 154 -15.53 -3.80 0.62
CA SER A 154 -15.16 -2.70 1.53
C SER A 154 -13.97 -3.06 2.42
N TRP A 155 -13.93 -4.29 2.93
CA TRP A 155 -12.77 -4.80 3.67
C TRP A 155 -11.53 -4.79 2.77
N TRP A 156 -11.66 -5.34 1.55
CA TRP A 156 -10.56 -5.40 0.60
C TRP A 156 -10.05 -4.01 0.22
N MET A 157 -10.94 -3.06 -0.11
CA MET A 157 -10.56 -1.67 -0.38
C MET A 157 -9.83 -1.01 0.79
N THR A 158 -10.24 -1.29 2.03
CA THR A 158 -9.61 -0.73 3.23
C THR A 158 -8.17 -1.23 3.38
N LYS A 159 -7.93 -2.55 3.26
CA LYS A 159 -6.57 -3.10 3.33
C LYS A 159 -5.72 -2.69 2.13
N HIS A 160 -6.28 -2.77 0.93
CA HIS A 160 -5.59 -2.52 -0.33
C HIS A 160 -5.14 -1.06 -0.46
N SER A 161 -5.97 -0.11 -0.02
CA SER A 161 -5.58 1.31 0.01
C SER A 161 -4.42 1.56 0.98
N ARG A 162 -4.38 0.88 2.13
CA ARG A 162 -3.28 1.01 3.09
C ARG A 162 -1.98 0.42 2.55
N HIS A 163 -2.05 -0.74 1.90
CA HIS A 163 -0.93 -1.35 1.18
C HIS A 163 -0.36 -0.37 0.14
N HIS A 164 -1.17 0.15 -0.78
CA HIS A 164 -0.69 1.07 -1.81
C HIS A 164 -0.18 2.41 -1.29
N ALA A 165 -0.65 2.87 -0.12
CA ALA A 165 -0.14 4.08 0.50
C ALA A 165 1.25 3.88 1.14
N ASN A 166 1.56 2.68 1.64
CA ASN A 166 2.81 2.38 2.33
C ASN A 166 3.32 0.96 2.00
N PRO A 167 3.58 0.63 0.72
CA PRO A 167 3.85 -0.74 0.32
C PRO A 167 5.16 -1.24 0.91
N ASN A 168 5.16 -2.47 1.43
CA ASN A 168 6.30 -3.12 2.08
C ASN A 168 6.87 -2.35 3.29
N VAL A 169 6.05 -1.53 3.96
CA VAL A 169 6.46 -0.80 5.17
C VAL A 169 5.93 -1.50 6.41
N LEU A 170 6.85 -2.00 7.25
CA LEU A 170 6.53 -2.69 8.49
C LEU A 170 5.63 -1.84 9.40
N GLY A 171 4.58 -2.47 9.93
CA GLY A 171 3.59 -1.84 10.81
C GLY A 171 2.61 -0.89 10.12
N LYS A 172 2.69 -0.71 8.79
CA LYS A 172 1.74 0.11 8.01
C LYS A 172 1.02 -0.69 6.94
N ASP A 173 1.76 -1.55 6.24
CA ASP A 173 1.27 -2.42 5.20
C ASP A 173 0.64 -3.69 5.81
N PRO A 174 -0.70 -3.88 5.70
CA PRO A 174 -1.34 -5.07 6.23
C PRO A 174 -0.97 -6.36 5.46
N ASP A 175 -0.45 -6.25 4.23
CA ASP A 175 -0.18 -7.44 3.40
C ASP A 175 1.16 -8.13 3.75
N ILE A 176 2.02 -7.50 4.56
CA ILE A 176 3.25 -8.11 5.08
C ILE A 176 3.17 -8.45 6.57
N GLU A 177 2.00 -8.25 7.20
CA GLU A 177 1.76 -8.70 8.56
C GLU A 177 1.83 -10.23 8.63
N ARG A 178 2.32 -10.75 9.76
CA ARG A 178 2.54 -12.19 9.93
C ARG A 178 1.21 -12.92 10.01
N ASP A 179 0.96 -13.80 9.05
CA ASP A 179 -0.11 -14.80 9.09
C ASP A 179 0.46 -16.19 8.73
N VAL A 180 0.20 -16.69 7.51
CA VAL A 180 0.68 -17.99 6.99
C VAL A 180 2.06 -17.89 6.31
N ILE A 181 2.48 -16.67 5.96
CA ILE A 181 3.76 -16.40 5.31
C ILE A 181 4.55 -15.45 6.19
N SER A 182 5.87 -15.68 6.26
CA SER A 182 6.78 -14.81 7.01
C SER A 182 7.56 -13.94 6.04
N PHE A 183 7.35 -12.62 6.12
CA PHE A 183 8.08 -11.64 5.32
C PHE A 183 9.31 -11.07 6.06
N THR A 184 9.41 -11.29 7.37
CA THR A 184 10.53 -10.83 8.20
C THR A 184 11.33 -12.01 8.77
N SER A 185 12.59 -11.72 9.13
CA SER A 185 13.47 -12.73 9.74
C SER A 185 13.07 -13.04 11.18
N GLU A 186 12.58 -12.03 11.88
CA GLU A 186 12.06 -12.06 13.24
C GLU A 186 10.80 -12.93 13.30
N ASP A 187 9.96 -12.87 12.27
CA ASP A 187 8.81 -13.74 12.19
C ASP A 187 9.20 -15.18 11.90
N ALA A 188 10.15 -15.39 10.98
CA ALA A 188 10.62 -16.71 10.62
C ALA A 188 11.31 -17.41 11.81
N ALA A 189 12.09 -16.67 12.61
CA ALA A 189 12.73 -17.17 13.82
C ALA A 189 11.74 -17.59 14.91
N ARG A 190 10.57 -16.93 14.96
CA ARG A 190 9.48 -17.27 15.90
C ARG A 190 8.62 -18.47 15.44
N SER A 191 8.73 -18.89 14.19
CA SER A 191 7.96 -20.02 13.63
C SER A 191 8.36 -21.36 14.28
N ARG A 192 7.38 -22.23 14.58
CA ARG A 192 7.61 -23.57 15.17
C ARG A 192 6.90 -24.68 14.39
N GLY A 193 7.32 -25.93 14.59
CA GLY A 193 6.66 -27.12 14.02
C GLY A 193 6.55 -27.12 12.50
N LEU A 194 5.37 -27.53 11.98
CA LEU A 194 5.04 -27.56 10.55
C LEU A 194 5.12 -26.17 9.91
N TYR A 195 4.76 -25.12 10.66
CA TYR A 195 4.85 -23.75 10.18
C TYR A 195 6.29 -23.35 9.91
N ALA A 196 7.22 -23.65 10.83
CA ALA A 196 8.65 -23.43 10.60
C ALA A 196 9.20 -24.24 9.43
N TRP A 197 8.70 -25.47 9.23
CA TRP A 197 9.06 -26.31 8.09
C TRP A 197 8.64 -25.70 6.76
N LEU A 198 7.45 -25.09 6.70
CA LEU A 198 6.96 -24.32 5.55
C LEU A 198 7.77 -23.04 5.35
N THR A 199 7.94 -22.23 6.40
CA THR A 199 8.71 -20.97 6.33
C THR A 199 10.14 -21.18 5.84
N ARG A 200 10.83 -22.25 6.27
CA ARG A 200 12.18 -22.59 5.76
C ARG A 200 12.23 -22.95 4.27
N ARG A 201 11.08 -23.30 3.67
CA ARG A 201 10.93 -23.58 2.23
C ARG A 201 10.44 -22.37 1.44
N GLN A 202 9.94 -21.34 2.11
CA GLN A 202 9.63 -20.05 1.49
C GLN A 202 10.92 -19.31 1.06
N ALA A 203 12.03 -19.52 1.78
CA ALA A 203 13.31 -18.87 1.53
C ALA A 203 14.24 -19.67 0.60
N THR A 204 14.67 -19.07 -0.51
CA THR A 204 15.70 -19.64 -1.40
C THR A 204 17.04 -19.82 -0.67
N PRO A 205 17.82 -20.88 -0.96
CA PRO A 205 19.07 -21.19 -0.25
C PRO A 205 20.10 -20.05 -0.18
N SER A 206 20.07 -19.10 -1.13
CA SER A 206 20.95 -17.93 -1.16
C SER A 206 20.73 -16.95 0.01
N SER A 207 19.55 -16.98 0.64
CA SER A 207 19.28 -16.18 1.84
C SER A 207 19.84 -16.80 3.14
N ARG A 208 20.28 -18.07 3.14
CA ARG A 208 20.77 -18.75 4.36
C ARG A 208 22.18 -18.32 4.78
N SER A 209 23.01 -17.86 3.83
CA SER A 209 24.42 -17.55 4.11
C SER A 209 24.59 -16.22 4.84
N SER A 210 23.74 -15.23 4.57
CA SER A 210 23.90 -13.88 5.12
C SER A 210 23.44 -13.73 6.57
N TYR A 211 22.63 -14.65 7.10
CA TYR A 211 22.10 -14.57 8.47
C TYR A 211 23.06 -15.08 9.56
N SER A 212 24.15 -15.77 9.21
CA SER A 212 25.10 -16.31 10.21
C SER A 212 26.36 -15.46 10.40
N ARG A 213 26.57 -14.39 9.63
CA ARG A 213 27.73 -13.50 9.78
C ARG A 213 27.30 -12.04 9.69
N ALA A 214 26.61 -11.57 10.72
CA ALA A 214 26.72 -10.16 11.08
C ALA A 214 28.13 -9.92 11.66
N SER A 215 29.15 -9.92 10.79
CA SER A 215 30.46 -9.40 11.14
C SER A 215 30.32 -7.89 11.27
N THR A 216 30.50 -7.37 12.48
CA THR A 216 30.49 -5.94 12.77
C THR A 216 31.66 -5.27 12.02
N CYS A 217 31.40 -4.72 10.83
CA CYS A 217 32.37 -3.89 10.13
C CYS A 217 32.28 -2.47 10.70
N THR A 218 33.19 -2.14 11.62
CA THR A 218 33.38 -0.76 12.07
C THR A 218 34.25 -0.03 11.06
N SER A 219 33.68 0.90 10.30
CA SER A 219 34.47 1.81 9.45
C SER A 219 35.08 2.90 10.32
N THR A 220 36.37 2.79 10.65
CA THR A 220 37.15 3.94 11.12
C THR A 220 37.66 4.71 9.92
N ALA A 221 37.04 5.87 9.64
CA ALA A 221 37.56 6.83 8.67
C ALA A 221 38.68 7.65 9.33
N SER A 222 39.94 7.38 9.00
CA SER A 222 41.05 8.28 9.30
C SER A 222 41.09 9.39 8.24
N ALA A 223 40.84 10.63 8.66
CA ALA A 223 40.86 11.81 7.80
C ALA A 223 42.28 12.09 7.26
N PRO A 224 42.45 12.41 5.96
CA PRO A 224 43.73 12.85 5.44
C PRO A 224 44.01 14.31 5.85
N SER A 225 45.21 14.56 6.37
CA SER A 225 45.74 15.90 6.61
C SER A 225 45.83 16.71 5.32
N SER A 226 45.44 17.97 5.39
CA SER A 226 45.42 18.96 4.33
C SER A 226 46.79 19.15 3.65
N ALA A 227 46.94 18.70 2.39
CA ALA A 227 47.78 19.33 1.38
C ALA A 227 47.57 18.71 -0.02
N ALA A 228 47.41 19.59 -1.00
CA ALA A 228 47.58 19.39 -2.45
C ALA A 228 46.62 18.45 -3.21
N ALA A 229 45.78 19.09 -4.03
CA ALA A 229 45.01 18.48 -5.10
C ALA A 229 45.93 17.82 -6.15
N ARG A 230 45.65 16.54 -6.47
CA ARG A 230 45.87 15.96 -7.80
C ARG A 230 45.04 14.67 -7.95
N SER A 231 44.33 14.61 -9.07
CA SER A 231 43.48 13.51 -9.53
C SER A 231 44.24 12.18 -9.56
N THR A 232 43.83 11.22 -8.72
CA THR A 232 44.01 9.78 -8.95
C THR A 232 42.80 9.04 -8.36
N SER A 233 42.35 8.00 -9.07
CA SER A 233 41.24 7.12 -8.70
C SER A 233 41.48 6.47 -7.33
N GLY A 234 40.75 6.93 -6.31
CA GLY A 234 40.77 6.35 -4.97
C GLY A 234 40.12 4.96 -4.94
N GLY A 235 40.92 3.91 -5.03
CA GLY A 235 40.47 2.54 -4.81
C GLY A 235 40.11 2.31 -3.34
N TRP A 236 38.86 1.96 -3.07
CA TRP A 236 38.42 1.50 -1.76
C TRP A 236 38.98 0.10 -1.51
N ARG A 237 40.01 -0.03 -0.67
CA ARG A 237 40.45 -1.33 -0.15
C ARG A 237 39.85 -1.55 1.23
N SER A 238 38.77 -2.32 1.30
CA SER A 238 38.30 -2.93 2.54
C SER A 238 39.22 -4.10 2.90
N ARG A 239 40.02 -3.97 3.96
CA ARG A 239 40.70 -5.12 4.58
C ARG A 239 39.72 -5.77 5.56
N CYS A 240 39.17 -6.92 5.18
CA CYS A 240 38.51 -7.80 6.13
C CYS A 240 39.57 -8.72 6.74
N SER A 241 39.84 -8.58 8.03
CA SER A 241 40.63 -9.56 8.78
C SER A 241 39.73 -10.74 9.15
N SER A 242 40.05 -11.95 8.69
CA SER A 242 39.41 -13.16 9.21
C SER A 242 39.82 -13.36 10.67
N PRO A 243 38.92 -13.69 11.60
CA PRO A 243 39.34 -14.16 12.92
C PRO A 243 40.09 -15.48 12.76
N ALA A 244 41.21 -15.61 13.46
CA ALA A 244 42.04 -16.81 13.46
C ALA A 244 41.19 -18.04 13.83
N SER A 245 41.35 -19.11 13.05
CA SER A 245 40.80 -20.42 13.36
C SER A 245 41.44 -20.92 14.67
N ALA A 246 40.64 -21.02 15.73
CA ALA A 246 41.04 -21.78 16.91
C ALA A 246 41.12 -23.26 16.50
N SER A 247 42.34 -23.79 16.40
CA SER A 247 42.61 -25.21 16.22
C SER A 247 42.30 -25.93 17.53
N THR A 248 41.27 -26.77 17.51
CA THR A 248 41.14 -27.84 18.49
C THR A 248 41.68 -29.11 17.85
N SER A 249 42.85 -29.54 18.30
CA SER A 249 43.39 -30.90 18.07
C SER A 249 42.93 -31.82 19.22
N PRO A 250 42.98 -33.15 19.02
CA PRO A 250 41.92 -34.10 19.34
C PRO A 250 41.70 -34.40 20.82
#